data_AF-A0A5S4W8L2-F1
#
_entry.id   AF-A0A5S4W8L2-F1
#
_cell.length_a   1.000
_cell.length_b   1.000
_cell.length_c   1.000
_cell.angle_alpha   90.00
_cell.angle_beta   90.00
_cell.angle_gamma   90.00
#
_symmetry.space_group_name_H-M   'P 1'
#
loop_
_entity.id
_entity.type
_entity.pdbx_description
1 polymer ?
#
loop_
_entity_poly.entity_id
_entity_poly.type
_entity_poly.pdbx_seq_one_letter_code
_entity_poly.pdbx_strand_id
1 'polypeptide(L)' 'KAQHSPGKTILESVQLGDLPGIGMTIIDGIVRTQRSRNTPPAGRVPEVVAK' A
#
# COMPACT_ATOMS: atom_id res chain seq x y z
N LYS A 1 -7.94 -5.09 5.93
CA LYS A 1 -8.30 -3.90 6.73
C LYS A 1 -7.30 -2.80 6.48
N ALA A 2 -7.74 -1.59 6.14
CA ALA A 2 -6.87 -0.41 6.20
C ALA A 2 -6.53 -0.10 7.66
N GLN A 3 -5.43 0.61 7.91
CA GLN A 3 -5.07 1.00 9.27
C GLN A 3 -6.14 1.96 9.82
N HIS A 4 -6.65 1.69 11.02
CA HIS A 4 -7.66 2.49 11.73
C HIS A 4 -9.03 2.63 11.02
N SER A 5 -9.36 1.74 10.07
CA SER A 5 -10.63 1.74 9.34
C SER A 5 -11.68 0.80 9.95
N PRO A 6 -12.98 1.14 9.90
CA PRO A 6 -14.08 0.25 10.30
C PRO A 6 -14.34 -0.90 9.31
N GLY A 7 -13.77 -0.83 8.09
CA GLY A 7 -13.89 -1.89 7.09
C GLY A 7 -13.14 -3.17 7.49
N LYS A 8 -13.82 -4.33 7.40
CA LYS A 8 -13.25 -5.64 7.74
C LYS A 8 -12.18 -6.05 6.73
N THR A 9 -12.42 -5.73 5.46
CA THR A 9 -11.50 -6.03 4.35
C THR A 9 -10.82 -4.76 3.83
N ILE A 10 -9.77 -4.91 3.00
CA ILE A 10 -9.19 -3.74 2.31
C ILE A 10 -10.21 -3.13 1.32
N LEU A 11 -11.00 -3.97 0.64
CA LEU A 11 -11.99 -3.50 -0.34
C LEU A 11 -13.06 -2.62 0.33
N GLU A 12 -13.60 -3.06 1.47
CA GLU A 12 -14.57 -2.28 2.24
C GLU A 12 -13.99 -0.94 2.70
N SER A 13 -12.76 -0.93 3.23
CA SER A 13 -12.09 0.32 3.63
C SER A 13 -11.96 1.30 2.46
N VAL A 14 -11.59 0.83 1.27
CA VAL A 14 -11.47 1.68 0.08
C VAL A 14 -12.83 2.23 -0.35
N GLN A 15 -13.89 1.43 -0.29
CA GLN A 15 -15.26 1.88 -0.60
C GLN A 15 -15.76 2.96 0.37
N LEU A 16 -15.29 2.92 1.63
CA LEU A 16 -15.59 3.93 2.65
C LEU A 16 -14.70 5.19 2.53
N GLY A 17 -13.78 5.21 1.57
CA GLY A 17 -12.92 6.37 1.29
C GLY A 17 -11.53 6.32 1.91
N ASP A 18 -11.12 5.21 2.54
CA ASP A 18 -9.79 5.08 3.11
C ASP A 18 -8.72 4.94 2.03
N LEU A 19 -7.66 5.74 2.14
CA LEU A 19 -6.51 5.64 1.25
C LEU A 19 -5.62 4.46 1.68
N PRO A 20 -5.36 3.48 0.79
CA PRO A 20 -4.46 2.37 1.12
C PRO A 20 -3.00 2.85 1.20
N GLY A 21 -2.22 2.22 2.09
CA GLY A 21 -0.79 2.47 2.17
C GLY A 21 -0.04 1.84 1.00
N ILE A 22 0.73 2.64 0.27
CA ILE A 22 1.51 2.20 -0.89
C ILE A 22 2.92 1.81 -0.45
N GLY A 23 3.21 0.52 -0.55
CA GLY A 23 4.49 -0.08 -0.20
C GLY A 23 5.51 -0.13 -1.33
N MET A 24 5.14 0.04 -2.59
CA MET A 24 6.10 0.11 -3.70
C MET A 24 5.42 0.67 -4.96
N THR A 25 6.16 1.40 -5.78
CA THR A 25 5.73 1.73 -7.15
C THR A 25 6.71 1.17 -8.16
N ILE A 26 6.17 0.52 -9.19
CA ILE A 26 6.92 -0.04 -10.31
C ILE A 26 6.39 0.63 -11.58
N ILE A 27 7.29 1.21 -12.37
CA ILE A 27 6.96 1.85 -13.64
C ILE A 27 7.90 1.27 -14.69
N ASP A 28 7.32 0.69 -15.75
CA ASP A 28 8.05 0.00 -16.82
C ASP A 28 9.00 -1.09 -16.31
N GLY A 29 8.57 -1.85 -15.30
CA GLY A 29 9.35 -2.90 -14.65
C GLY A 29 10.45 -2.40 -13.70
N ILE A 30 10.63 -1.09 -13.55
CA ILE A 30 11.65 -0.49 -12.68
C ILE A 30 11.01 -0.09 -11.35
N VAL A 31 11.61 -0.52 -10.24
CA VAL A 31 11.23 -0.04 -8.89
C VAL A 31 11.58 1.44 -8.78
N ARG A 32 10.57 2.29 -8.58
CA ARG A 32 10.72 3.75 -8.44
C ARG A 32 10.70 4.19 -6.99
N THR A 33 9.86 3.57 -6.18
CA THR A 33 9.78 3.84 -4.73
C THR A 33 9.50 2.56 -3.96
N GLN A 34 10.09 2.41 -2.76
CA GLN A 34 9.86 1.28 -1.85
C GLN A 34 8.90 1.62 -0.69
N ARG A 35 8.46 2.87 -0.59
CA ARG A 35 7.42 3.31 0.34
C ARG A 35 6.98 4.70 -0.07
N SER A 36 5.68 4.90 -0.21
CA SER A 36 5.15 6.25 -0.44
C SER A 36 5.29 7.09 0.83
N ARG A 37 5.70 8.34 0.64
CA ARG A 37 5.71 9.36 1.72
C ARG A 37 4.35 10.01 1.93
N ASN A 38 3.43 9.87 0.96
CA ASN A 38 2.17 10.61 0.92
C ASN A 38 0.95 9.75 1.28
N THR A 39 1.08 8.42 1.28
CA THR A 39 0.00 7.53 1.71
C THR A 39 0.21 7.08 3.14
N PRO A 40 -0.85 6.62 3.84
CA PRO A 40 -0.70 5.96 5.13
C PRO A 40 0.35 4.83 5.10
N PRO A 41 0.90 4.43 6.27
CA PRO A 41 1.84 3.32 6.33
C PRO A 41 1.21 2.01 5.83
N ALA A 42 1.91 1.29 4.96
CA ALA A 42 1.49 -0.04 4.54
C ALA A 42 1.70 -1.05 5.68
N GLY A 43 0.69 -1.85 6.00
CA GLY A 43 0.81 -2.89 7.03
C GLY A 43 1.73 -4.06 6.62
N ARG A 44 1.94 -4.26 5.32
CA ARG A 44 2.89 -5.20 4.74
C ARG A 44 3.61 -4.50 3.59
N VAL A 45 4.93 -4.39 3.69
CA VAL A 45 5.77 -3.75 2.67
C VAL A 45 6.41 -4.84 1.82
N PRO A 46 6.36 -4.74 0.47
CA PRO A 46 7.05 -5.67 -0.42
C PRO A 46 8.57 -5.48 -0.36
N GLU A 47 9.31 -6.57 -0.58
CA GLU A 47 10.77 -6.60 -0.60
C GLU A 47 11.28 -6.90 -2.02
N VAL A 48 12.41 -6.30 -2.40
CA VAL A 48 13.09 -6.60 -3.66
C VAL A 48 14.00 -7.81 -3.44
N VAL A 49 13.64 -8.96 -4.01
CA VAL A 49 14.45 -10.18 -3.94
C VAL A 49 15.45 -10.20 -5.10
N ALA A 50 16.74 -10.34 -4.76
CA ALA A 50 17.76 -10.68 -5.76
C ALA A 50 17.56 -12.12 -6.21
N LYS A 51 17.91 -12.41 -7.46
CA LYS A 51 17.86 -13.77 -8.02
C LYS A 51 19.13 -14.53 -7.69
#